data_AF-U7Q207-F1
#
_entry.id   AF-U7Q207-F1
#
_cell.length_a   1.000
_cell.length_b   1.000
_cell.length_c   1.000
_cell.angle_alpha   90.00
_cell.angle_beta   90.00
_cell.angle_gamma   90.00
#
_symmetry.space_group_name_H-M   'P 1'
#
loop_
_entity.id
_entity.type
_entity.pdbx_description
1 polymer ?
#
loop_
_entity_poly.entity_id
_entity_poly.type
_entity_poly.pdbx_seq_one_letter_code
_entity_poly.pdbx_strand_id
1 'polypeptide(L)'
;MAAPVNDITSPNEPFLSPADLAQATRTHVVQGRWQVSSRKLPISRASAIDAMTNRISIPVPEMIFGDNQVAIQHLPSGWAIWFDAGDALDEVDKTGQGRLQVAYASDWASSREMSSVEGIQDVRPYDWSYSTPYKGTEKPVGSSAISSASGSSRSSANTVSTTPASASTADAAAPTVNGTAPESAQDTSTILRPPPPPSPSQLASSSPSSSRLSPTTAVTSLPLDLLRRRDPIVFNDDVILYESELDDNGISVLRVKIRVMPQRLLLLSRFYLRLDNVLVRVRDTRVYVDFDTDEVLREYTAREDSFTNLQRTLASRGLRADAIMVALRDANQVADLLPVVESTMERLDLRRS
;
A
#
# COMPACT_ATOMS: atom_id res chain seq x y z
N MET A 1 26.32 29.81 -6.16
CA MET A 1 26.49 28.79 -5.12
C MET A 1 25.11 28.26 -4.78
N ALA A 2 24.80 27.03 -5.17
CA ALA A 2 23.56 26.38 -4.73
C ALA A 2 23.74 25.96 -3.27
N ALA A 3 22.81 26.37 -2.40
CA ALA A 3 22.84 25.95 -1.00
C ALA A 3 22.70 24.41 -0.92
N PRO A 4 23.37 23.74 0.04
CA PRO A 4 23.13 22.33 0.29
C PRO A 4 21.66 22.15 0.70
N VAL A 5 20.92 21.34 -0.08
CA VAL A 5 19.47 21.15 0.03
C VAL A 5 19.04 20.48 1.36
N ASN A 6 19.99 20.09 2.23
CA ASN A 6 19.75 19.22 3.38
C ASN A 6 20.36 19.69 4.71
N ASP A 7 20.76 20.96 4.86
CA ASP A 7 21.22 21.46 6.18
C ASP A 7 20.02 21.78 7.08
N ILE A 8 19.95 21.15 8.27
CA ILE A 8 18.90 21.38 9.27
C ILE A 8 19.16 22.72 9.96
N THR A 9 18.31 23.72 9.68
CA THR A 9 18.40 25.08 10.23
C THR A 9 17.31 25.41 11.25
N SER A 10 16.24 24.60 11.35
CA SER A 10 15.18 24.76 12.35
C SER A 10 14.41 23.44 12.58
N PRO A 11 13.96 23.14 13.81
CA PRO A 11 13.07 22.00 14.09
C PRO A 11 11.73 22.07 13.35
N ASN A 12 11.29 23.27 12.97
CA ASN A 12 10.03 23.54 12.28
C ASN A 12 10.26 23.97 10.82
N GLU A 13 11.24 23.37 10.13
CA GLU A 13 11.42 23.62 8.70
C GLU A 13 10.15 23.29 7.90
N PRO A 14 9.80 24.13 6.90
CA PRO A 14 8.69 23.86 6.02
C PRO A 14 8.88 22.52 5.30
N PHE A 15 7.77 21.89 4.91
CA PHE A 15 7.79 20.72 4.02
C PHE A 15 8.66 21.02 2.79
N LEU A 16 9.35 20.00 2.28
CA LEU A 16 10.16 20.13 1.06
C LEU A 16 9.30 20.75 -0.05
N SER A 17 9.83 21.76 -0.71
CA SER A 17 9.08 22.41 -1.78
C SER A 17 8.92 21.46 -2.96
N PRO A 18 7.89 21.64 -3.81
CA PRO A 18 7.78 20.88 -5.05
C PRO A 18 9.04 20.95 -5.93
N ALA A 19 9.81 22.05 -5.84
CA ALA A 19 11.08 22.20 -6.53
C ALA A 19 12.17 21.28 -5.95
N ASP A 20 12.25 21.15 -4.62
CA ASP A 20 13.18 20.25 -3.95
C ASP A 20 12.87 18.79 -4.28
N LEU A 21 11.59 18.42 -4.26
CA LEU A 21 11.12 17.09 -4.65
C LEU A 21 11.45 16.79 -6.12
N ALA A 22 11.24 17.75 -7.02
CA ALA A 22 11.57 17.59 -8.43
C ALA A 22 13.09 17.44 -8.65
N GLN A 23 13.90 18.21 -7.94
CA GLN A 23 15.37 18.13 -8.03
C GLN A 23 15.90 16.78 -7.53
N ALA A 24 15.27 16.20 -6.51
CA ALA A 24 15.63 14.87 -5.97
C ALA A 24 15.09 13.70 -6.81
N THR A 25 14.22 13.96 -7.79
CA THR A 25 13.60 12.92 -8.61
C THR A 25 14.44 12.63 -9.86
N ARG A 26 14.90 11.38 -9.99
CA ARG A 26 15.53 10.89 -11.21
C ARG A 26 14.43 10.43 -12.16
N THR A 27 14.40 10.98 -13.36
CA THR A 27 13.41 10.63 -14.40
C THR A 27 14.10 10.08 -15.63
N HIS A 28 13.55 9.01 -16.19
CA HIS A 28 14.01 8.40 -17.44
C HIS A 28 12.82 8.15 -18.36
N VAL A 29 12.91 8.64 -19.59
CA VAL A 29 11.87 8.46 -20.61
C VAL A 29 12.35 7.41 -21.61
N VAL A 30 11.55 6.36 -21.80
CA VAL A 30 11.82 5.24 -22.70
C VAL A 30 10.89 5.31 -23.91
N GLN A 31 11.47 5.20 -25.11
CA GLN A 31 10.76 5.27 -26.40
C GLN A 31 9.84 6.51 -26.57
N GLY A 32 10.03 7.56 -25.78
CA GLY A 32 9.15 8.76 -25.77
C GLY A 32 7.73 8.51 -25.25
N ARG A 33 7.43 7.32 -24.74
CA ARG A 33 6.07 6.89 -24.35
C ARG A 33 5.95 6.53 -22.89
N TRP A 34 7.03 6.05 -22.29
CA TRP A 34 7.06 5.58 -20.92
C TRP A 34 7.98 6.47 -20.10
N GLN A 35 7.47 6.99 -18.98
CA GLN A 35 8.26 7.72 -18.01
C GLN A 35 8.41 6.88 -16.75
N VAL A 36 9.65 6.65 -16.35
CA VAL A 36 10.00 6.00 -15.08
C VAL A 36 10.66 7.04 -14.20
N SER A 37 10.23 7.16 -12.95
CA SER A 37 10.84 8.05 -11.98
C SER A 37 11.11 7.37 -10.65
N SER A 38 12.17 7.80 -9.98
CA SER A 38 12.50 7.40 -8.62
C SER A 38 12.97 8.61 -7.80
N ARG A 39 12.58 8.64 -6.53
CA ARG A 39 12.99 9.67 -5.57
C ARG A 39 13.49 9.00 -4.29
N LYS A 40 14.65 9.45 -3.82
CA LYS A 40 15.28 9.01 -2.56
C LYS A 40 15.68 10.23 -1.75
N LEU A 41 15.03 10.38 -0.61
CA LEU A 41 15.25 11.43 0.37
C LEU A 41 15.49 10.79 1.75
N PRO A 42 16.00 11.55 2.72
CA PRO A 42 16.17 11.07 4.09
C PRO A 42 14.86 10.62 4.75
N ILE A 43 14.98 10.02 5.94
CA ILE A 43 13.84 9.70 6.82
C ILE A 43 13.01 10.98 7.03
N SER A 44 11.68 10.82 7.07
CA SER A 44 10.75 11.92 7.26
C SER A 44 11.02 12.69 8.56
N ARG A 45 10.80 14.00 8.51
CA ARG A 45 10.89 14.87 9.70
C ARG A 45 9.70 14.66 10.63
N ALA A 46 9.84 15.06 11.90
CA ALA A 46 8.81 14.90 12.94
C ALA A 46 7.41 15.38 12.49
N SER A 47 7.30 16.57 11.89
CA SER A 47 6.01 17.10 11.43
C SER A 47 5.34 16.25 10.34
N ALA A 48 6.13 15.64 9.44
CA ALA A 48 5.64 14.72 8.42
C ALA A 48 5.27 13.36 9.02
N ILE A 49 6.03 12.89 9.99
CA ILE A 49 5.74 11.68 10.80
C ILE A 49 4.42 11.84 11.53
N ASP A 50 4.20 12.97 12.21
CA ASP A 50 2.97 13.25 12.95
C ASP A 50 1.77 13.34 12.02
N ALA A 51 1.91 14.04 10.89
CA ALA A 51 0.85 14.13 9.87
C ALA A 51 0.50 12.75 9.30
N MET A 52 1.51 11.93 9.00
CA MET A 52 1.33 10.58 8.48
C MET A 52 0.70 9.64 9.51
N THR A 53 1.17 9.67 10.75
CA THR A 53 0.65 8.89 11.88
C THR A 53 -0.83 9.21 12.14
N ASN A 54 -1.18 10.50 12.18
CA ASN A 54 -2.57 10.94 12.34
C ASN A 54 -3.46 10.50 11.18
N ARG A 55 -2.96 10.54 9.95
CA ARG A 55 -3.68 10.14 8.74
C ARG A 55 -3.95 8.63 8.68
N ILE A 56 -2.96 7.82 9.05
CA ILE A 56 -3.01 6.35 8.94
C ILE A 56 -3.66 5.73 10.19
N SER A 57 -3.65 6.44 11.33
CA SER A 57 -4.21 5.98 12.60
C SER A 57 -3.47 4.79 13.24
N ILE A 58 -2.19 4.60 12.89
CA ILE A 58 -1.23 3.74 13.59
C ILE A 58 0.12 4.48 13.67
N PRO A 59 0.96 4.22 14.68
CA PRO A 59 2.34 4.69 14.70
C PRO A 59 3.07 4.28 13.42
N VAL A 60 3.84 5.19 12.82
CA VAL A 60 4.65 4.85 11.64
C VAL A 60 5.93 4.09 12.05
N PRO A 61 6.53 3.30 11.14
CA PRO A 61 7.83 2.66 11.37
C PRO A 61 8.94 3.67 11.72
N GLU A 62 9.92 3.24 12.52
CA GLU A 62 11.05 4.07 12.99
C GLU A 62 11.81 4.74 11.83
N MET A 63 12.06 4.01 10.75
CA MET A 63 12.72 4.51 9.55
C MET A 63 11.69 4.66 8.44
N ILE A 64 10.86 5.70 8.51
CA ILE A 64 9.86 6.03 7.50
C ILE A 64 10.42 7.01 6.47
N PHE A 65 10.47 6.62 5.20
CA PHE A 65 10.92 7.46 4.10
C PHE A 65 9.72 8.00 3.32
N GLY A 66 8.93 8.88 3.95
CA GLY A 66 7.64 9.33 3.42
C GLY A 66 7.71 10.07 2.08
N ASP A 67 8.86 10.67 1.75
CA ASP A 67 9.07 11.34 0.48
C ASP A 67 9.65 10.41 -0.60
N ASN A 68 10.02 9.17 -0.28
CA ASN A 68 10.51 8.21 -1.27
C ASN A 68 9.39 7.75 -2.19
N GLN A 69 9.71 7.57 -3.48
CA GLN A 69 8.74 7.15 -4.48
C GLN A 69 9.40 6.42 -5.63
N VAL A 70 8.69 5.44 -6.20
CA VAL A 70 8.96 4.92 -7.55
C VAL A 70 7.67 5.01 -8.35
N ALA A 71 7.72 5.57 -9.55
CA ALA A 71 6.54 5.68 -10.42
C ALA A 71 6.83 5.27 -11.86
N ILE A 72 5.80 4.72 -12.51
CA ILE A 72 5.77 4.35 -13.92
C ILE A 72 4.55 5.03 -14.53
N GLN A 73 4.74 5.72 -15.65
CA GLN A 73 3.67 6.41 -16.35
C GLN A 73 3.73 6.10 -17.86
N HIS A 74 2.58 5.77 -18.44
CA HIS A 74 2.40 5.70 -19.88
C HIS A 74 1.86 7.05 -20.38
N LEU A 75 2.74 7.86 -20.96
CA LEU A 75 2.48 9.24 -21.36
C LEU A 75 1.28 9.38 -22.32
N PRO A 76 1.11 8.53 -23.36
CA PRO A 76 -0.03 8.64 -24.27
C PRO A 76 -1.40 8.42 -23.60
N SER A 77 -1.53 7.41 -22.74
CA SER A 77 -2.81 7.09 -22.09
C SER A 77 -3.07 7.89 -20.80
N GLY A 78 -2.03 8.47 -20.22
CA GLY A 78 -2.07 9.09 -18.89
C GLY A 78 -2.16 8.09 -17.72
N TRP A 79 -2.19 6.79 -17.99
CA TRP A 79 -2.10 5.75 -16.96
C TRP A 79 -0.79 5.87 -16.17
N ALA A 80 -0.86 5.70 -14.86
CA ALA A 80 0.32 5.64 -14.01
C ALA A 80 0.12 4.72 -12.83
N ILE A 81 1.23 4.21 -12.31
CA ILE A 81 1.29 3.52 -11.02
C ILE A 81 2.47 4.07 -10.22
N TRP A 82 2.29 4.30 -8.93
CA TRP A 82 3.37 4.69 -8.03
C TRP A 82 3.38 3.84 -6.77
N PHE A 83 4.53 3.85 -6.10
CA PHE A 83 4.78 3.18 -4.85
C PHE A 83 5.40 4.18 -3.89
N ASP A 84 4.71 4.45 -2.79
CA ASP A 84 5.19 5.28 -1.68
C ASP A 84 4.83 4.65 -0.34
N ALA A 85 5.42 5.18 0.73
CA ALA A 85 5.25 4.61 2.07
C ALA A 85 3.87 4.90 2.67
N GLY A 86 3.28 6.06 2.36
CA GLY A 86 2.00 6.47 2.92
C GLY A 86 0.86 5.57 2.48
N ASP A 87 0.72 5.40 1.17
CA ASP A 87 -0.30 4.54 0.57
C ASP A 87 -0.09 3.07 0.96
N ALA A 88 1.16 2.63 1.09
CA ALA A 88 1.47 1.28 1.55
C ALA A 88 1.03 1.02 3.01
N LEU A 89 1.24 1.99 3.89
CA LEU A 89 0.83 1.89 5.30
C LEU A 89 -0.69 2.05 5.48
N ASP A 90 -1.39 2.75 4.58
CA ASP A 90 -2.86 2.78 4.57
C ASP A 90 -3.47 1.40 4.37
N GLU A 91 -2.81 0.51 3.62
CA GLU A 91 -3.25 -0.87 3.40
C GLU A 91 -2.86 -1.85 4.53
N VAL A 92 -2.10 -1.43 5.54
CA VAL A 92 -1.85 -2.27 6.73
C VAL A 92 -3.17 -2.59 7.42
N ASP A 93 -3.35 -3.83 7.85
CA ASP A 93 -4.56 -4.24 8.57
C ASP A 93 -4.68 -3.50 9.91
N LYS A 94 -5.81 -2.81 10.05
CA LYS A 94 -6.18 -1.96 11.20
C LYS A 94 -7.44 -2.48 11.89
N THR A 95 -7.87 -3.71 11.59
CA THR A 95 -9.05 -4.34 12.17
C THR A 95 -8.73 -5.18 13.40
N GLY A 96 -7.44 -5.44 13.65
CA GLY A 96 -6.97 -6.39 14.67
C GLY A 96 -7.26 -7.86 14.34
N GLN A 97 -7.85 -8.16 13.18
CA GLN A 97 -7.98 -9.53 12.71
C GLN A 97 -6.60 -10.08 12.37
N GLY A 98 -6.35 -11.35 12.66
CA GLY A 98 -5.03 -11.95 12.43
C GLY A 98 -3.92 -11.41 13.34
N ARG A 99 -4.26 -10.76 14.47
CA ARG A 99 -3.32 -10.45 15.57
C ARG A 99 -2.40 -11.65 15.77
N LEU A 100 -1.12 -11.45 15.46
CA LEU A 100 -0.08 -12.43 15.75
C LEU A 100 -0.04 -12.59 17.26
N GLN A 101 -0.80 -13.56 17.78
CA GLN A 101 -0.73 -14.01 19.16
C GLN A 101 0.59 -14.76 19.32
N VAL A 102 1.69 -14.01 19.36
CA VAL A 102 2.98 -14.56 19.76
C VAL A 102 2.80 -15.02 21.21
N ALA A 103 3.24 -16.22 21.55
CA ALA A 103 3.13 -16.75 22.91
C ALA A 103 3.91 -15.94 23.97
N TYR A 104 4.60 -14.87 23.55
CA TYR A 104 5.27 -13.85 24.37
C TYR A 104 4.59 -12.46 24.30
N ALA A 105 3.44 -12.34 23.62
CA ALA A 105 2.85 -11.07 23.22
C ALA A 105 2.15 -10.29 24.34
N SER A 106 1.90 -10.85 25.54
CA SER A 106 1.29 -10.03 26.60
C SER A 106 2.18 -8.84 26.93
N ASP A 107 3.49 -9.05 27.00
CA ASP A 107 4.43 -8.00 27.40
C ASP A 107 4.82 -7.14 26.19
N TRP A 108 5.00 -7.76 25.02
CA TRP A 108 5.35 -7.07 23.76
C TRP A 108 4.22 -6.20 23.21
N ALA A 109 2.97 -6.68 23.25
CA ALA A 109 1.83 -5.87 22.81
C ALA A 109 1.56 -4.74 23.82
N SER A 110 1.68 -5.00 25.12
CA SER A 110 1.41 -3.98 26.15
C SER A 110 2.42 -2.84 26.13
N SER A 111 3.73 -3.12 25.94
CA SER A 111 4.75 -2.07 25.89
C SER A 111 4.56 -1.15 24.69
N ARG A 112 4.23 -1.72 23.53
CA ARG A 112 3.96 -1.00 22.28
C ARG A 112 2.66 -0.21 22.32
N GLU A 113 1.59 -0.85 22.81
CA GLU A 113 0.30 -0.20 23.02
C GLU A 113 0.41 0.97 23.98
N MET A 114 1.36 1.01 24.90
CA MET A 114 1.53 2.13 25.82
C MET A 114 2.49 3.20 25.29
N SER A 115 3.61 2.82 24.67
CA SER A 115 4.66 3.77 24.26
C SER A 115 4.37 4.50 22.94
N SER A 116 3.81 3.79 21.96
CA SER A 116 3.78 4.33 20.59
C SER A 116 2.46 5.03 20.27
N VAL A 117 1.43 4.81 21.10
CA VAL A 117 0.12 5.47 20.94
C VAL A 117 0.04 6.81 21.65
N GLU A 118 1.00 7.14 22.52
CA GLU A 118 1.04 8.41 23.23
C GLU A 118 1.02 9.57 22.22
N GLY A 119 -0.11 10.31 22.18
CA GLY A 119 -0.30 11.47 21.30
C GLY A 119 -1.18 11.23 20.07
N ILE A 120 -1.59 10.00 19.76
CA ILE A 120 -2.47 9.69 18.63
C ILE A 120 -3.93 9.64 19.09
N GLN A 121 -4.79 10.47 18.49
CA GLN A 121 -6.17 10.67 18.97
C GLN A 121 -7.11 9.47 18.76
N ASP A 122 -6.82 8.60 17.79
CA ASP A 122 -7.68 7.46 17.44
C ASP A 122 -6.83 6.31 16.87
N VAL A 123 -6.15 5.54 17.73
CA VAL A 123 -5.31 4.41 17.30
C VAL A 123 -6.16 3.21 16.97
N ARG A 124 -6.02 2.69 15.75
CA ARG A 124 -6.68 1.46 15.33
C ARG A 124 -5.89 0.22 15.77
N PRO A 125 -6.58 -0.88 16.10
CA PRO A 125 -5.91 -2.12 16.46
C PRO A 125 -5.12 -2.68 15.26
N TYR A 126 -3.82 -2.90 15.44
CA TYR A 126 -2.95 -3.55 14.45
C TYR A 126 -1.96 -4.50 15.14
N ASP A 127 -1.23 -5.29 14.36
CA ASP A 127 -0.32 -6.34 14.86
C ASP A 127 1.15 -5.89 14.99
N TRP A 128 1.42 -4.60 14.81
CA TRP A 128 2.75 -4.00 14.87
C TRP A 128 3.80 -4.53 13.89
N SER A 129 3.38 -5.32 12.90
CA SER A 129 4.27 -5.90 11.91
C SER A 129 4.47 -5.04 10.66
N TYR A 130 3.61 -4.02 10.47
CA TYR A 130 3.53 -3.19 9.27
C TYR A 130 3.32 -4.01 7.98
N SER A 131 2.74 -5.20 8.10
CA SER A 131 2.42 -6.05 6.96
C SER A 131 1.40 -5.38 6.06
N THR A 132 1.74 -5.25 4.78
CA THR A 132 0.90 -4.60 3.79
C THR A 132 0.67 -5.48 2.56
N PRO A 133 -0.57 -5.57 2.04
CA PRO A 133 -0.86 -6.17 0.75
C PRO A 133 -0.65 -5.20 -0.44
N TYR A 134 -0.13 -3.99 -0.18
CA TYR A 134 0.01 -2.91 -1.15
C TYR A 134 0.58 -3.34 -2.51
N LYS A 135 -0.23 -3.08 -3.55
CA LYS A 135 0.08 -3.44 -4.95
C LYS A 135 0.47 -2.24 -5.81
N GLY A 136 0.70 -1.07 -5.20
CA GLY A 136 0.94 0.20 -5.89
C GLY A 136 -0.37 0.94 -6.18
N THR A 137 -0.30 2.26 -6.09
CA THR A 137 -1.43 3.17 -6.29
C THR A 137 -1.56 3.50 -7.76
N GLU A 138 -2.74 3.26 -8.33
CA GLU A 138 -3.00 3.38 -9.75
C GLU A 138 -3.79 4.65 -10.07
N LYS A 139 -3.34 5.38 -11.10
CA LYS A 139 -4.13 6.37 -11.82
C LYS A 139 -4.65 5.74 -13.13
N PRO A 140 -5.97 5.50 -13.25
CA PRO A 140 -6.56 4.95 -14.47
C PRO A 140 -6.39 5.85 -15.69
N VAL A 141 -6.43 5.24 -16.88
CA VAL A 141 -6.43 5.93 -18.19
C VAL A 141 -7.49 7.04 -18.21
N GLY A 142 -7.14 8.19 -18.80
CA GLY A 142 -8.10 9.29 -19.04
C GLY A 142 -8.53 10.10 -17.82
N SER A 143 -7.97 9.83 -16.64
CA SER A 143 -8.24 10.62 -15.43
C SER A 143 -7.47 11.95 -15.47
N SER A 144 -7.97 12.94 -16.22
CA SER A 144 -7.58 14.35 -16.06
C SER A 144 -8.40 14.94 -14.91
N ALA A 145 -7.74 15.28 -13.80
CA ALA A 145 -8.36 16.07 -12.74
C ALA A 145 -8.66 17.48 -13.28
N ILE A 146 -9.89 17.68 -13.76
CA ILE A 146 -10.46 19.01 -13.99
C ILE A 146 -11.23 19.37 -12.73
N SER A 147 -10.54 19.95 -11.75
CA SER A 147 -11.14 20.78 -10.71
C SER A 147 -10.73 22.23 -10.97
N SER A 148 -11.17 22.79 -12.09
CA SER A 148 -11.17 24.23 -12.30
C SER A 148 -12.32 24.84 -11.49
N ALA A 149 -12.01 25.31 -10.29
CA ALA A 149 -12.83 26.30 -9.60
C ALA A 149 -12.75 27.62 -10.39
N SER A 150 -13.62 27.78 -11.39
CA SER A 150 -13.85 29.07 -12.04
C SER A 150 -14.80 29.88 -11.16
N GLY A 151 -14.25 30.90 -10.52
CA GLY A 151 -15.01 31.93 -9.84
C GLY A 151 -15.99 32.60 -10.79
N SER A 152 -17.26 32.62 -10.40
CA SER A 152 -18.22 33.61 -10.86
C SER A 152 -18.57 34.50 -9.69
N SER A 153 -17.89 35.65 -9.68
CA SER A 153 -18.22 36.84 -8.92
C SER A 153 -19.61 37.35 -9.30
N ARG A 154 -20.51 37.45 -8.31
CA ARG A 154 -21.56 38.48 -8.30
C ARG A 154 -21.72 39.03 -6.89
N SER A 155 -21.58 40.35 -6.83
CA SER A 155 -21.69 41.23 -5.67
C SER A 155 -23.06 41.19 -5.00
N SER A 156 -23.10 41.38 -3.68
CA SER A 156 -23.89 42.43 -3.04
C SER A 156 -23.53 42.52 -1.56
N ALA A 157 -23.38 43.75 -1.08
CA ALA A 157 -22.88 44.15 0.23
C ALA A 157 -23.94 44.09 1.33
N ASN A 158 -23.54 43.73 2.56
CA ASN A 158 -23.83 44.44 3.83
C ASN A 158 -23.13 43.68 4.97
N THR A 159 -22.10 44.24 5.63
CA THR A 159 -22.16 45.21 6.75
C THR A 159 -22.35 44.52 8.12
N VAL A 160 -21.23 44.39 8.88
CA VAL A 160 -21.02 44.73 10.32
C VAL A 160 -21.87 43.89 11.33
N SER A 161 -21.42 43.26 12.43
CA SER A 161 -20.28 43.42 13.37
C SER A 161 -20.35 42.38 14.51
N THR A 162 -19.18 42.10 15.11
CA THR A 162 -18.89 41.91 16.56
C THR A 162 -19.47 40.74 17.40
N THR A 163 -18.57 39.77 17.65
CA THR A 163 -18.07 39.22 18.94
C THR A 163 -18.94 38.45 19.96
N PRO A 164 -18.31 37.50 20.73
CA PRO A 164 -18.98 36.39 21.44
C PRO A 164 -18.90 36.51 22.98
N ALA A 165 -19.58 35.61 23.72
CA ALA A 165 -19.17 35.12 25.06
C ALA A 165 -20.20 34.15 25.70
N SER A 166 -19.67 33.07 26.30
CA SER A 166 -20.11 32.42 27.56
C SER A 166 -21.48 31.69 27.59
N ALA A 167 -21.76 30.67 28.40
CA ALA A 167 -21.06 29.71 29.26
C ALA A 167 -22.17 28.84 29.92
N SER A 168 -21.81 27.70 30.53
CA SER A 168 -22.55 26.97 31.60
C SER A 168 -23.81 26.17 31.18
N THR A 169 -24.24 25.06 31.80
CA THR A 169 -23.71 24.01 32.70
C THR A 169 -24.78 22.89 32.71
N ALA A 170 -24.36 21.68 33.06
CA ALA A 170 -25.08 20.42 33.31
C ALA A 170 -26.54 20.47 33.83
N ASP A 171 -27.34 19.43 33.52
CA ASP A 171 -27.72 18.41 34.51
C ASP A 171 -28.45 17.19 33.90
N ALA A 172 -28.52 16.14 34.69
CA ALA A 172 -28.77 14.74 34.44
C ALA A 172 -30.24 14.29 34.22
N ALA A 173 -30.35 13.02 33.84
CA ALA A 173 -31.29 11.98 34.35
C ALA A 173 -32.12 11.26 33.28
N ALA A 174 -32.08 9.93 33.38
CA ALA A 174 -32.67 8.90 32.54
C ALA A 174 -33.98 8.35 33.20
N PRO A 175 -34.42 7.09 32.99
CA PRO A 175 -34.97 6.45 31.78
C PRO A 175 -36.35 5.76 32.02
N THR A 176 -36.83 5.01 31.01
CA THR A 176 -37.42 3.64 31.09
C THR A 176 -38.95 3.42 30.90
N VAL A 177 -39.27 2.36 30.11
CA VAL A 177 -40.30 1.28 30.27
C VAL A 177 -41.48 1.19 29.26
N ASN A 178 -41.36 0.17 28.38
CA ASN A 178 -42.24 -0.95 27.95
C ASN A 178 -43.77 -0.86 27.69
N GLY A 179 -44.15 -1.71 26.70
CA GLY A 179 -45.39 -2.51 26.64
C GLY A 179 -46.39 -1.99 25.59
N THR A 180 -47.10 -2.77 24.77
CA THR A 180 -47.58 -4.16 24.87
C THR A 180 -48.21 -4.57 23.51
N ALA A 181 -48.14 -5.85 23.11
CA ALA A 181 -48.97 -6.52 22.07
C ALA A 181 -50.36 -6.91 22.68
N PRO A 182 -51.31 -7.70 22.09
CA PRO A 182 -51.28 -8.67 20.95
C PRO A 182 -52.57 -8.66 20.06
N GLU A 183 -52.77 -9.65 19.16
CA GLU A 183 -54.00 -10.49 19.04
C GLU A 183 -54.16 -11.25 17.67
N SER A 184 -54.15 -12.58 17.79
CA SER A 184 -54.87 -13.71 17.15
C SER A 184 -55.55 -13.68 15.75
N ALA A 185 -55.34 -14.82 15.05
CA ALA A 185 -56.33 -15.74 14.44
C ALA A 185 -56.54 -15.80 12.89
N GLN A 186 -56.25 -17.01 12.38
CA GLN A 186 -56.94 -17.81 11.33
C GLN A 186 -57.08 -17.23 9.90
N ASP A 187 -56.57 -17.92 8.87
CA ASP A 187 -57.31 -18.97 8.16
C ASP A 187 -56.49 -19.57 6.99
N THR A 188 -56.78 -20.82 6.65
CA THR A 188 -56.11 -21.62 5.60
C THR A 188 -56.86 -21.57 4.27
N SER A 189 -56.19 -21.36 3.13
CA SER A 189 -56.48 -22.12 1.88
C SER A 189 -55.54 -21.77 0.71
N THR A 190 -55.18 -22.83 0.02
CA THR A 190 -54.30 -23.02 -1.14
C THR A 190 -54.74 -22.28 -2.41
N ILE A 191 -53.94 -21.35 -2.96
CA ILE A 191 -54.05 -20.95 -4.39
C ILE A 191 -52.67 -20.59 -4.99
N LEU A 192 -52.25 -21.41 -5.97
CA LEU A 192 -51.37 -21.18 -7.13
C LEU A 192 -49.96 -20.60 -6.93
N ARG A 193 -48.93 -21.42 -7.17
CA ARG A 193 -47.54 -20.98 -7.39
C ARG A 193 -47.42 -20.20 -8.70
N PRO A 194 -46.75 -19.03 -8.72
CA PRO A 194 -46.31 -18.42 -9.96
C PRO A 194 -45.14 -19.20 -10.60
N PRO A 195 -44.98 -19.18 -11.93
CA PRO A 195 -43.92 -19.89 -12.65
C PRO A 195 -42.54 -19.25 -12.39
N PRO A 196 -41.43 -20.01 -12.56
CA PRO A 196 -40.09 -19.48 -12.40
C PRO A 196 -39.74 -18.45 -13.49
N PRO A 197 -38.87 -17.47 -13.20
CA PRO A 197 -38.41 -16.50 -14.19
C PRO A 197 -37.60 -17.20 -15.31
N PRO A 198 -37.68 -16.69 -16.56
CA PRO A 198 -36.99 -17.28 -17.71
C PRO A 198 -35.47 -17.16 -17.56
N SER A 199 -34.75 -18.20 -18.01
CA SER A 199 -33.29 -18.20 -18.09
C SER A 199 -32.81 -17.06 -19.01
N PRO A 200 -31.84 -16.23 -18.59
CA PRO A 200 -31.28 -15.21 -19.46
C PRO A 200 -30.33 -15.88 -20.47
N SER A 201 -30.86 -16.19 -21.65
CA SER A 201 -30.04 -16.34 -22.86
C SER A 201 -30.01 -15.00 -23.60
N GLN A 202 -28.79 -14.50 -23.79
CA GLN A 202 -28.41 -13.43 -24.72
C GLN A 202 -29.00 -12.04 -24.46
N LEU A 203 -28.35 -11.30 -23.56
CA LEU A 203 -28.25 -9.85 -23.65
C LEU A 203 -26.78 -9.47 -23.61
N ALA A 204 -26.40 -8.61 -24.56
CA ALA A 204 -25.05 -8.26 -24.97
C ALA A 204 -24.14 -7.85 -23.80
N SER A 205 -22.96 -8.46 -23.72
CA SER A 205 -21.84 -7.94 -22.93
C SER A 205 -21.14 -6.84 -23.73
N SER A 206 -21.53 -5.58 -23.51
CA SER A 206 -20.67 -4.44 -23.85
C SER A 206 -19.43 -4.51 -22.95
N SER A 207 -18.31 -4.94 -23.51
CA SER A 207 -17.03 -5.04 -22.80
C SER A 207 -16.64 -3.68 -22.22
N PRO A 208 -16.37 -3.56 -20.90
CA PRO A 208 -15.80 -2.35 -20.36
C PRO A 208 -14.40 -2.19 -20.95
N SER A 209 -14.16 -1.11 -21.69
CA SER A 209 -12.81 -0.65 -22.05
C SER A 209 -12.03 -0.47 -20.74
N SER A 210 -11.08 -1.37 -20.46
CA SER A 210 -10.41 -1.47 -19.17
C SER A 210 -9.45 -0.30 -18.98
N SER A 211 -9.89 0.75 -18.28
CA SER A 211 -9.06 1.90 -17.93
C SER A 211 -8.05 1.61 -16.81
N ARG A 212 -8.11 0.40 -16.21
CA ARG A 212 -7.29 -0.02 -15.08
C ARG A 212 -6.82 -1.47 -15.16
N LEU A 213 -5.84 -1.83 -14.34
CA LEU A 213 -5.40 -3.21 -14.12
C LEU A 213 -6.57 -4.08 -13.62
N SER A 214 -6.78 -5.20 -14.31
CA SER A 214 -7.89 -6.12 -14.03
C SER A 214 -7.39 -7.54 -13.80
N PRO A 215 -7.97 -8.31 -12.87
CA PRO A 215 -7.61 -9.70 -12.65
C PRO A 215 -7.67 -10.52 -13.95
N THR A 216 -6.67 -11.35 -14.19
CA THR A 216 -6.62 -12.20 -15.38
C THR A 216 -6.21 -13.62 -15.03
N THR A 217 -6.80 -14.58 -15.75
CA THR A 217 -6.39 -15.99 -15.74
C THR A 217 -5.63 -16.39 -17.00
N ALA A 218 -5.53 -15.49 -17.99
CA ALA A 218 -4.91 -15.77 -19.29
C ALA A 218 -3.38 -15.82 -19.23
N VAL A 219 -2.79 -15.21 -18.20
CA VAL A 219 -1.34 -15.18 -17.96
C VAL A 219 -1.08 -15.85 -16.62
N THR A 220 -0.34 -16.95 -16.62
CA THR A 220 -0.08 -17.74 -15.40
C THR A 220 1.17 -17.30 -14.66
N SER A 221 2.09 -16.61 -15.32
CA SER A 221 3.36 -16.16 -14.75
C SER A 221 3.92 -15.02 -15.57
N LEU A 222 4.68 -14.13 -14.92
CA LEU A 222 5.44 -13.11 -15.62
C LEU A 222 6.49 -13.76 -16.55
N PRO A 223 6.79 -13.15 -17.71
CA PRO A 223 7.78 -13.65 -18.66
C PRO A 223 9.21 -13.41 -18.15
N LEU A 224 9.55 -13.99 -16.99
CA LEU A 224 10.84 -13.82 -16.32
C LEU A 224 12.03 -14.34 -17.15
N ASP A 225 11.80 -15.24 -18.10
CA ASP A 225 12.86 -15.68 -19.02
C ASP A 225 13.34 -14.57 -19.95
N LEU A 226 12.47 -13.62 -20.31
CA LEU A 226 12.87 -12.42 -21.05
C LEU A 226 13.78 -11.52 -20.19
N LEU A 227 13.66 -11.59 -18.87
CA LEU A 227 14.50 -10.86 -17.92
C LEU A 227 15.82 -11.56 -17.63
N ARG A 228 15.96 -12.84 -17.98
CA ARG A 228 17.26 -13.56 -17.96
C ARG A 228 18.14 -13.20 -19.15
N ARG A 229 17.59 -12.57 -20.20
CA ARG A 229 18.38 -12.04 -21.32
C ARG A 229 19.31 -10.94 -20.81
N ARG A 230 20.54 -10.90 -21.34
CA ARG A 230 21.56 -9.92 -20.98
C ARG A 230 21.36 -8.59 -21.71
N ASP A 231 20.15 -8.03 -21.61
CA ASP A 231 19.87 -6.71 -22.16
C ASP A 231 20.48 -5.62 -21.26
N PRO A 232 21.02 -4.53 -21.81
CA PRO A 232 21.62 -3.47 -21.02
C PRO A 232 20.56 -2.79 -20.15
N ILE A 233 20.88 -2.59 -18.88
CA ILE A 233 20.03 -1.85 -17.95
C ILE A 233 20.23 -0.35 -18.21
N VAL A 234 19.22 0.31 -18.78
CA VAL A 234 19.25 1.75 -19.12
C VAL A 234 18.86 2.62 -17.92
N PHE A 235 18.06 2.08 -16.99
CA PHE A 235 17.74 2.73 -15.73
C PHE A 235 17.56 1.68 -14.64
N ASN A 236 18.07 1.97 -13.45
CA ASN A 236 17.83 1.17 -12.26
C ASN A 236 17.78 2.03 -11.01
N ASP A 237 16.98 1.55 -10.07
CA ASP A 237 17.00 2.07 -8.71
C ASP A 237 16.50 1.04 -7.68
N ASP A 238 16.82 1.29 -6.42
CA ASP A 238 16.45 0.46 -5.26
C ASP A 238 16.09 1.38 -4.09
N VAL A 239 14.80 1.59 -3.87
CA VAL A 239 14.21 2.61 -3.00
C VAL A 239 13.58 1.95 -1.79
N ILE A 240 14.04 2.26 -0.58
CA ILE A 240 13.39 1.83 0.66
C ILE A 240 12.22 2.78 0.95
N LEU A 241 11.05 2.25 1.31
CA LEU A 241 9.88 3.04 1.68
C LEU A 241 9.76 3.15 3.20
N TYR A 242 9.91 2.04 3.92
CA TYR A 242 10.02 2.05 5.37
C TYR A 242 10.77 0.83 5.91
N GLU A 243 11.28 0.97 7.13
CA GLU A 243 11.96 -0.07 7.91
C GLU A 243 11.67 0.09 9.41
N SER A 244 11.57 -1.02 10.14
CA SER A 244 11.52 -1.07 11.61
C SER A 244 12.19 -2.35 12.11
N GLU A 245 12.90 -2.25 13.23
CA GLU A 245 13.58 -3.37 13.90
C GLU A 245 12.65 -4.10 14.89
N LEU A 246 11.39 -3.68 14.97
CA LEU A 246 10.36 -4.28 15.81
C LEU A 246 10.75 -4.33 17.31
N ASP A 247 11.39 -3.26 17.81
CA ASP A 247 12.02 -3.21 19.15
C ASP A 247 12.99 -4.38 19.38
N ASP A 248 13.92 -4.59 18.45
CA ASP A 248 14.90 -5.69 18.44
C ASP A 248 14.31 -7.12 18.33
N ASN A 249 13.01 -7.26 18.02
CA ASN A 249 12.36 -8.58 17.88
C ASN A 249 12.33 -9.08 16.42
N GLY A 250 12.95 -8.37 15.48
CA GLY A 250 12.94 -8.79 14.10
C GLY A 250 13.31 -7.70 13.12
N ILE A 251 12.68 -7.73 11.95
CA ILE A 251 12.79 -6.69 10.95
C ILE A 251 11.51 -6.67 10.10
N SER A 252 11.03 -5.48 9.78
CA SER A 252 9.95 -5.22 8.82
C SER A 252 10.41 -4.16 7.83
N VAL A 253 10.54 -4.51 6.56
CA VAL A 253 11.08 -3.63 5.50
C VAL A 253 10.21 -3.69 4.27
N LEU A 254 9.82 -2.52 3.75
CA LEU A 254 9.26 -2.39 2.41
C LEU A 254 10.24 -1.66 1.49
N ARG A 255 10.60 -2.29 0.37
CA ARG A 255 11.49 -1.71 -0.64
C ARG A 255 11.00 -1.95 -2.05
N VAL A 256 11.32 -1.03 -2.95
CA VAL A 256 10.94 -1.07 -4.37
C VAL A 256 12.18 -1.01 -5.23
N LYS A 257 12.40 -2.04 -6.03
CA LYS A 257 13.51 -2.14 -6.97
C LYS A 257 12.98 -2.09 -8.39
N ILE A 258 13.55 -1.23 -9.23
CA ILE A 258 13.18 -1.11 -10.63
C ILE A 258 14.40 -1.33 -11.53
N ARG A 259 14.19 -2.04 -12.63
CA ARG A 259 15.17 -2.23 -13.69
C ARG A 259 14.49 -2.04 -15.04
N VAL A 260 15.06 -1.18 -15.86
CA VAL A 260 14.54 -0.81 -17.18
C VAL A 260 15.57 -1.24 -18.23
N MET A 261 15.10 -1.95 -19.24
CA MET A 261 15.83 -2.32 -20.45
C MET A 261 15.19 -1.60 -21.66
N PRO A 262 15.83 -1.60 -22.85
CA PRO A 262 15.28 -0.89 -24.01
C PRO A 262 13.86 -1.28 -24.43
N GLN A 263 13.44 -2.52 -24.19
CA GLN A 263 12.14 -3.07 -24.63
C GLN A 263 11.15 -3.35 -23.49
N ARG A 264 11.60 -3.33 -22.23
CA ARG A 264 10.77 -3.72 -21.08
C ARG A 264 11.29 -3.16 -19.78
N LEU A 265 10.42 -3.11 -18.77
CA LEU A 265 10.81 -2.87 -17.39
C LEU A 265 10.30 -3.98 -16.47
N LEU A 266 11.02 -4.17 -15.37
CA LEU A 266 10.56 -4.93 -14.22
C LEU A 266 10.71 -4.10 -12.95
N LEU A 267 9.62 -3.96 -12.21
CA LEU A 267 9.59 -3.44 -10.85
C LEU A 267 9.25 -4.58 -9.89
N LEU A 268 9.93 -4.63 -8.74
CA LEU A 268 9.64 -5.50 -7.60
C LEU A 268 9.48 -4.61 -6.36
N SER A 269 8.25 -4.50 -5.86
CA SER A 269 7.97 -4.04 -4.50
C SER A 269 7.95 -5.26 -3.60
N ARG A 270 8.84 -5.31 -2.60
CA ARG A 270 8.97 -6.42 -1.66
C ARG A 270 8.82 -5.91 -0.24
N PHE A 271 7.76 -6.36 0.41
CA PHE A 271 7.65 -6.34 1.86
C PHE A 271 8.31 -7.61 2.42
N TYR A 272 9.21 -7.45 3.38
CA TYR A 272 9.86 -8.52 4.12
C TYR A 272 9.67 -8.31 5.61
N LEU A 273 9.10 -9.32 6.27
CA LEU A 273 8.95 -9.40 7.70
C LEU A 273 9.62 -10.67 8.20
N ARG A 274 10.53 -10.52 9.17
CA ARG A 274 11.05 -11.61 9.98
C ARG A 274 10.75 -11.24 11.42
N LEU A 275 9.91 -12.03 12.08
CA LEU A 275 9.65 -11.91 13.51
C LEU A 275 10.39 -13.06 14.19
N ASP A 276 11.37 -12.73 15.02
CA ASP A 276 12.35 -13.69 15.53
C ASP A 276 11.67 -14.80 16.32
N ASN A 277 11.99 -16.05 15.97
CA ASN A 277 11.40 -17.27 16.53
C ASN A 277 9.88 -17.43 16.32
N VAL A 278 9.23 -16.57 15.52
CA VAL A 278 7.79 -16.65 15.24
C VAL A 278 7.56 -17.07 13.79
N LEU A 279 7.74 -16.14 12.84
CA LEU A 279 7.42 -16.36 11.44
C LEU A 279 8.28 -15.50 10.52
N VAL A 280 8.28 -15.88 9.24
CA VAL A 280 8.83 -15.08 8.15
C VAL A 280 7.77 -14.92 7.07
N ARG A 281 7.57 -13.68 6.63
CA ARG A 281 6.53 -13.25 5.72
C ARG A 281 7.14 -12.41 4.59
N VAL A 282 6.76 -12.71 3.36
CA VAL A 282 7.13 -11.94 2.17
C VAL A 282 5.86 -11.59 1.41
N ARG A 283 5.70 -10.32 1.03
CA ARG A 283 4.69 -9.87 0.05
C ARG A 283 5.43 -9.23 -1.11
N ASP A 284 5.36 -9.85 -2.28
CA ASP A 284 5.96 -9.34 -3.50
C ASP A 284 4.88 -8.85 -4.46
N THR A 285 5.02 -7.61 -4.92
CA THR A 285 4.29 -7.07 -6.07
C THR A 285 5.30 -6.84 -7.20
N ARG A 286 5.17 -7.61 -8.28
CA ARG A 286 5.97 -7.47 -9.50
C ARG A 286 5.16 -6.77 -10.57
N VAL A 287 5.68 -5.69 -11.13
CA VAL A 287 5.09 -5.00 -12.29
C VAL A 287 6.04 -5.17 -13.47
N TYR A 288 5.56 -5.83 -14.51
CA TYR A 288 6.23 -5.99 -15.79
C TYR A 288 5.54 -5.11 -16.82
N VAL A 289 6.34 -4.36 -17.59
CA VAL A 289 5.83 -3.60 -18.74
C VAL A 289 6.63 -3.97 -19.96
N ASP A 290 5.93 -4.30 -21.03
CA ASP A 290 6.49 -4.46 -22.36
C ASP A 290 6.23 -3.18 -23.17
N PHE A 291 7.31 -2.50 -23.58
CA PHE A 291 7.22 -1.18 -24.21
C PHE A 291 6.74 -1.26 -25.66
N ASP A 292 6.96 -2.37 -26.34
CA ASP A 292 6.58 -2.54 -27.75
C ASP A 292 5.07 -2.85 -27.86
N THR A 293 4.51 -3.51 -26.84
CA THR A 293 3.09 -3.91 -26.79
C THR A 293 2.22 -3.05 -25.88
N ASP A 294 2.82 -2.13 -25.12
CA ASP A 294 2.20 -1.35 -24.03
C ASP A 294 1.35 -2.21 -23.07
N GLU A 295 1.80 -3.45 -22.86
CA GLU A 295 1.17 -4.38 -21.94
C GLU A 295 1.77 -4.21 -20.55
N VAL A 296 0.90 -4.07 -19.56
CA VAL A 296 1.26 -4.07 -18.15
C VAL A 296 0.73 -5.34 -17.50
N LEU A 297 1.62 -6.08 -16.85
CA LEU A 297 1.28 -7.22 -16.01
C LEU A 297 1.68 -6.90 -14.57
N ARG A 298 0.77 -7.18 -13.63
CA ARG A 298 1.04 -7.08 -12.19
C ARG A 298 0.78 -8.43 -11.53
N GLU A 299 1.83 -9.00 -10.97
CA GLU A 299 1.76 -10.22 -10.18
C GLU A 299 1.92 -9.86 -8.70
N TYR A 300 1.02 -10.34 -7.86
CA TYR A 300 1.17 -10.30 -6.41
C TYR A 300 1.36 -11.72 -5.90
N THR A 301 2.32 -11.93 -5.01
CA THR A 301 2.54 -13.19 -4.30
C THR A 301 2.76 -12.94 -2.82
N ALA A 302 1.93 -13.56 -1.99
CA ALA A 302 2.11 -13.61 -0.55
C ALA A 302 2.71 -14.97 -0.16
N ARG A 303 3.79 -14.96 0.61
CA ARG A 303 4.47 -16.15 1.13
C ARG A 303 4.70 -16.05 2.62
N GLU A 304 4.56 -17.15 3.33
CA GLU A 304 4.67 -17.16 4.79
C GLU A 304 4.95 -18.55 5.34
N ASP A 305 5.83 -18.64 6.34
CA ASP A 305 6.03 -19.86 7.13
C ASP A 305 6.51 -19.50 8.54
N SER A 306 6.47 -20.47 9.45
CA SER A 306 7.09 -20.33 10.77
C SER A 306 8.61 -20.18 10.64
N PHE A 307 9.19 -19.41 11.56
CA PHE A 307 10.63 -19.18 11.62
C PHE A 307 11.40 -20.51 11.72
N THR A 308 10.92 -21.44 12.55
CA THR A 308 11.51 -22.76 12.76
C THR A 308 11.48 -23.63 11.49
N ASN A 309 10.40 -23.60 10.70
CA ASN A 309 10.34 -24.35 9.44
C ASN A 309 11.32 -23.81 8.40
N LEU A 310 11.45 -22.48 8.30
CA LEU A 310 12.42 -21.87 7.42
C LEU A 310 13.87 -22.19 7.85
N GLN A 311 14.17 -22.13 9.14
CA GLN A 311 15.47 -22.57 9.68
C GLN A 311 15.76 -24.04 9.31
N ARG A 312 14.79 -24.94 9.48
CA ARG A 312 14.93 -26.35 9.10
C ARG A 312 15.17 -26.53 7.60
N THR A 313 14.47 -25.75 6.78
CA THR A 313 14.64 -25.75 5.31
C THR A 313 16.04 -25.28 4.93
N LEU A 314 16.55 -24.21 5.53
CA LEU A 314 17.91 -23.71 5.31
C LEU A 314 18.97 -24.72 5.79
N ALA A 315 18.77 -25.34 6.95
CA ALA A 315 19.65 -26.39 7.47
C ALA A 315 19.69 -27.61 6.52
N SER A 316 18.54 -27.99 5.96
CA SER A 316 18.46 -29.10 4.99
C SER A 316 19.20 -28.81 3.66
N ARG A 317 19.41 -27.52 3.33
CA ARG A 317 20.26 -27.08 2.20
C ARG A 317 21.75 -27.04 2.55
N GLY A 318 22.14 -27.47 3.75
CA GLY A 318 23.54 -27.56 4.18
C GLY A 318 24.11 -26.29 4.81
N LEU A 319 23.28 -25.26 5.09
CA LEU A 319 23.74 -24.08 5.81
C LEU A 319 23.95 -24.41 7.30
N ARG A 320 25.06 -23.93 7.86
CA ARG A 320 25.35 -23.97 9.30
C ARG A 320 24.55 -22.89 10.02
N ALA A 321 24.43 -23.00 11.34
CA ALA A 321 23.60 -22.10 12.16
C ALA A 321 23.93 -20.60 11.96
N ASP A 322 25.21 -20.25 11.86
CA ASP A 322 25.70 -18.89 11.55
C ASP A 322 25.24 -18.42 10.17
N ALA A 323 25.40 -19.27 9.14
CA ALA A 323 24.97 -18.98 7.78
C ALA A 323 23.43 -18.87 7.66
N ILE A 324 22.67 -19.65 8.44
CA ILE A 324 21.21 -19.56 8.50
C ILE A 324 20.79 -18.18 9.00
N MET A 325 21.44 -17.68 10.07
CA MET A 325 21.12 -16.35 10.60
C MET A 325 21.42 -15.24 9.60
N VAL A 326 22.49 -15.37 8.82
CA VAL A 326 22.80 -14.44 7.72
C VAL A 326 21.74 -14.53 6.60
N ALA A 327 21.36 -15.74 6.20
CA ALA A 327 20.34 -15.94 5.16
C ALA A 327 18.98 -15.34 5.57
N LEU A 328 18.59 -15.47 6.84
CA LEU A 328 17.37 -14.88 7.40
C LEU A 328 17.37 -13.34 7.44
N ARG A 329 18.50 -12.67 7.21
CA ARG A 329 18.56 -11.21 7.05
C ARG A 329 18.35 -10.77 5.59
N ASP A 330 18.46 -11.68 4.63
CA ASP A 330 18.33 -11.37 3.20
C ASP A 330 17.07 -12.01 2.61
N ALA A 331 16.07 -11.16 2.37
CA ALA A 331 14.81 -11.58 1.77
C ALA A 331 14.99 -12.33 0.44
N ASN A 332 16.05 -12.06 -0.33
CA ASN A 332 16.31 -12.75 -1.60
C ASN A 332 16.74 -14.22 -1.43
N GLN A 333 17.32 -14.57 -0.28
CA GLN A 333 17.74 -15.95 0.00
C GLN A 333 16.60 -16.81 0.54
N VAL A 334 15.58 -16.19 1.13
CA VAL A 334 14.50 -16.91 1.83
C VAL A 334 13.15 -16.85 1.12
N ALA A 335 12.87 -15.85 0.29
CA ALA A 335 11.55 -15.67 -0.31
C ALA A 335 11.07 -16.89 -1.09
N ASP A 336 11.95 -17.52 -1.89
CA ASP A 336 11.60 -18.69 -2.70
C ASP A 336 11.52 -20.00 -1.88
N LEU A 337 11.88 -19.96 -0.60
CA LEU A 337 11.77 -21.10 0.34
C LEU A 337 10.42 -21.14 1.04
N LEU A 338 9.74 -20.00 1.11
CA LEU A 338 8.46 -19.86 1.79
C LEU A 338 7.32 -20.35 0.88
N PRO A 339 6.35 -21.11 1.42
CA PRO A 339 5.18 -21.54 0.68
C PRO A 339 4.31 -20.32 0.31
N VAL A 340 3.69 -20.39 -0.87
CA VAL A 340 2.76 -19.36 -1.34
C VAL A 340 1.41 -19.54 -0.65
N VAL A 341 0.92 -18.49 0.00
CA VAL A 341 -0.40 -18.45 0.65
C VAL A 341 -1.44 -17.73 -0.20
N GLU A 342 -1.02 -16.79 -1.04
CA GLU A 342 -1.89 -16.07 -1.98
C GLU A 342 -1.09 -15.71 -3.24
N SER A 343 -1.75 -15.78 -4.40
CA SER A 343 -1.19 -15.25 -5.64
C SER A 343 -2.29 -14.70 -6.53
N THR A 344 -2.07 -13.51 -7.09
CA THR A 344 -2.99 -12.88 -8.05
C THR A 344 -2.23 -12.34 -9.25
N MET A 345 -2.82 -12.44 -10.44
CA MET A 345 -2.29 -11.84 -11.67
C MET A 345 -3.31 -10.83 -12.22
N GLU A 346 -2.82 -9.67 -12.60
CA GLU A 346 -3.61 -8.61 -13.23
C GLU A 346 -2.94 -8.16 -14.53
N ARG A 347 -3.75 -7.72 -15.49
CA ARG A 347 -3.31 -7.28 -16.81
C ARG A 347 -4.02 -6.01 -17.24
N LEU A 348 -3.31 -5.19 -18.00
CA LEU A 348 -3.80 -4.01 -18.70
C LEU A 348 -3.12 -3.90 -20.07
N ASP A 349 -3.91 -3.67 -21.11
CA ASP A 349 -3.45 -3.41 -22.49
C ASP A 349 -3.74 -1.95 -22.84
N LEU A 350 -2.69 -1.12 -22.88
CA LEU A 350 -2.81 0.33 -23.10
C LEU A 350 -2.85 0.72 -24.58
N ARG A 351 -2.69 -0.22 -25.53
CA ARG A 351 -2.87 0.09 -26.96
C ARG A 351 -4.34 0.28 -27.33
N ARG A 352 -5.25 -0.24 -26.51
CA ARG A 352 -6.71 -0.21 -26.74
C ARG A 352 -7.42 0.96 -26.07
N SER A 353 -6.69 1.85 -25.38
CA SER A 353 -7.25 2.83 -24.45
C SER A 353 -7.12 4.26 -24.93
#